data_AF-K9ANQ6-F1
#
_entry.id   AF-K9ANQ6-F1
#
_cell.length_a   1.000
_cell.length_b   1.000
_cell.length_c   1.000
_cell.angle_alpha   90.00
_cell.angle_beta   90.00
_cell.angle_gamma   90.00
#
_symmetry.space_group_name_H-M   'P 1'
#
loop_
_entity.id
_entity.type
_entity.pdbx_description
1 polymer ?
#
loop_
_entity_poly.entity_id
_entity_poly.type
_entity_poly.pdbx_seq_one_letter_code
_entity_poly.pdbx_strand_id
1 'polypeptide(L)'
;MAHELTDAELMELVVQPAIDRIFHEGELDSVELFREDDGSLLAEFIAGDEQAGSWLHTPGVEISVEDLAERVVSDLQDFVAESSFGWGELRGE
;
A
#
# COMPACT_ATOMS: atom_id res chain seq x y z
N MET A 1 7.52 -18.69 17.74
CA MET A 1 6.65 -17.55 18.10
C MET A 1 6.50 -16.77 16.80
N ALA A 2 5.30 -16.75 16.22
CA ALA A 2 5.03 -15.81 15.14
C ALA A 2 5.13 -14.43 15.78
N HIS A 3 6.14 -13.65 15.39
CA HIS A 3 6.20 -12.26 15.77
C HIS A 3 5.15 -11.56 14.90
N GLU A 4 4.10 -11.04 15.51
CA GLU A 4 3.21 -10.11 14.81
C GLU A 4 4.06 -8.90 14.44
N LEU A 5 4.20 -8.65 13.14
CA LEU A 5 4.95 -7.52 12.62
C LEU A 5 4.29 -6.24 13.12
N THR A 6 5.11 -5.31 13.57
CA THR A 6 4.64 -3.98 13.97
C THR A 6 4.20 -3.17 12.75
N ASP A 7 3.42 -2.13 12.97
CA ASP A 7 2.93 -1.23 11.92
C ASP A 7 4.11 -0.64 11.10
N ALA A 8 5.22 -0.33 11.79
CA ALA A 8 6.45 0.14 11.16
C ALA A 8 7.12 -0.95 10.31
N GLU A 9 7.16 -2.20 10.78
CA GLU A 9 7.72 -3.30 9.99
C GLU A 9 6.87 -3.61 8.76
N LEU A 10 5.53 -3.55 8.87
CA LEU A 10 4.65 -3.69 7.71
C LEU A 10 4.85 -2.53 6.72
N MET A 11 5.03 -1.32 7.22
CA MET A 11 5.37 -0.17 6.39
C MET A 11 6.68 -0.40 5.61
N GLU A 12 7.75 -0.81 6.29
CA GLU A 12 9.09 -0.97 5.68
C GLU A 12 9.22 -2.24 4.82
N LEU A 13 8.57 -3.34 5.17
CA LEU A 13 8.73 -4.64 4.50
C LEU A 13 7.70 -4.91 3.39
N VAL A 14 6.55 -4.24 3.43
CA VAL A 14 5.44 -4.49 2.52
C VAL A 14 5.08 -3.23 1.75
N VAL A 15 4.75 -2.16 2.47
CA VAL A 15 4.17 -0.95 1.87
C VAL A 15 5.21 -0.17 1.06
N GLN A 16 6.35 0.18 1.65
CA GLN A 16 7.44 0.89 0.97
C GLN A 16 7.96 0.16 -0.28
N PRO A 17 8.28 -1.15 -0.25
CA PRO A 17 8.74 -1.84 -1.44
C PRO A 17 7.64 -1.96 -2.52
N ALA A 18 6.36 -2.03 -2.13
CA ALA A 18 5.28 -1.98 -3.09
C ALA A 18 5.17 -0.61 -3.76
N ILE A 19 5.34 0.48 -2.99
CA ILE A 19 5.37 1.84 -3.49
C ILE A 19 6.55 2.04 -4.44
N ASP A 20 7.77 1.73 -4.02
CA ASP A 20 8.99 1.92 -4.81
C ASP A 20 8.96 1.14 -6.14
N ARG A 21 8.24 0.01 -6.16
CA ARG A 21 8.05 -0.80 -7.36
C ARG A 21 7.04 -0.19 -8.34
N ILE A 22 6.03 0.52 -7.85
CA ILE A 22 4.90 1.02 -8.67
C ILE A 22 5.03 2.50 -8.97
N PHE A 23 5.39 3.31 -7.99
CA PHE A 23 5.46 4.77 -8.04
C PHE A 23 6.90 5.26 -8.08
N HIS A 24 7.12 6.36 -8.81
CA HIS A 24 8.36 7.13 -8.81
C HIS A 24 8.26 8.24 -7.76
N GLU A 25 9.42 8.83 -7.43
CA GLU A 25 9.50 9.95 -6.50
C GLU A 25 8.56 11.09 -6.92
N GLY A 26 7.63 11.45 -6.04
CA GLY A 26 6.65 12.53 -6.26
C GLY A 26 5.34 12.13 -6.95
N GLU A 27 5.15 10.87 -7.34
CA GLU A 27 3.85 10.39 -7.86
C GLU A 27 2.83 10.14 -6.72
N LEU A 28 3.32 9.78 -5.54
CA LEU A 28 2.52 9.55 -4.35
C LEU A 28 2.72 10.71 -3.37
N ASP A 29 1.63 11.30 -2.89
CA ASP A 29 1.66 12.47 -2.02
C ASP A 29 1.91 12.06 -0.57
N SER A 30 1.21 11.03 -0.09
CA SER A 30 1.32 10.53 1.28
C SER A 30 0.80 9.10 1.43
N VAL A 31 1.24 8.44 2.49
CA VAL A 31 0.73 7.13 2.93
C VAL A 31 0.47 7.16 4.41
N GLU A 32 -0.73 6.75 4.79
CA GLU A 32 -1.18 6.70 6.18
C GLU A 32 -1.62 5.29 6.56
N LEU A 33 -1.38 4.91 7.82
CA LEU A 33 -1.81 3.62 8.36
C LEU A 33 -2.96 3.85 9.34
N PHE A 34 -4.08 3.20 9.08
CA PHE A 34 -5.27 3.26 9.92
C PHE A 34 -5.50 1.91 10.60
N ARG A 35 -5.48 1.91 11.93
CA ARG A 35 -5.87 0.75 12.72
C ARG A 35 -7.32 0.93 13.20
N GLU A 36 -8.16 -0.03 12.82
CA GLU A 36 -9.56 -0.10 13.22
C GLU A 36 -9.69 -0.66 14.64
N ASP A 37 -10.84 -0.38 15.30
CA ASP A 37 -11.17 -0.92 16.63
C ASP A 37 -11.17 -2.46 16.69
N ASP A 38 -11.42 -3.14 15.57
CA ASP A 38 -11.40 -4.61 15.46
C ASP A 38 -9.97 -5.18 15.38
N GLY A 39 -8.95 -4.32 15.29
CA GLY A 39 -7.54 -4.72 15.16
C GLY A 39 -7.05 -4.81 13.72
N SER A 40 -7.94 -4.65 12.74
CA SER A 40 -7.58 -4.57 11.31
C SER A 40 -6.67 -3.36 11.03
N LEU A 41 -5.72 -3.52 10.11
CA LEU A 41 -4.81 -2.47 9.67
C LEU A 41 -4.99 -2.20 8.18
N LEU A 42 -5.25 -0.95 7.82
CA LEU A 42 -5.38 -0.46 6.46
C LEU A 42 -4.22 0.48 6.14
N ALA A 43 -3.57 0.29 5.00
CA ALA A 43 -2.72 1.31 4.40
C ALA A 43 -3.54 2.12 3.40
N GLU A 44 -3.59 3.44 3.59
CA GLU A 44 -4.18 4.39 2.66
C GLU A 44 -3.08 5.12 1.89
N PHE A 45 -3.23 5.21 0.58
CA PHE A 45 -2.31 5.80 -0.37
C PHE A 45 -3.00 7.00 -1.02
N ILE A 46 -2.37 8.17 -0.99
CA ILE A 46 -2.93 9.41 -1.52
C ILE A 46 -2.06 9.91 -2.67
N ALA A 47 -2.68 10.19 -3.81
CA ALA A 47 -2.03 10.79 -4.97
C ALA A 47 -2.93 11.89 -5.57
N GLY A 48 -2.55 13.15 -5.33
CA GLY A 48 -3.38 14.29 -5.73
C GLY A 48 -4.73 14.30 -4.99
N ASP A 49 -5.83 14.17 -5.74
CA ASP A 49 -7.20 14.12 -5.21
C ASP A 49 -7.76 12.68 -5.16
N GLU A 50 -6.94 11.68 -5.50
CA GLU A 50 -7.32 10.27 -5.51
C GLU A 50 -6.70 9.52 -4.33
N GLN A 51 -7.46 8.58 -3.77
CA GLN A 51 -7.02 7.74 -2.64
C GLN A 51 -7.31 6.26 -2.92
N ALA A 52 -6.41 5.40 -2.45
CA ALA A 52 -6.56 3.94 -2.50
C ALA A 52 -6.24 3.33 -1.15
N GLY A 53 -6.84 2.17 -0.84
CA GLY A 53 -6.64 1.48 0.42
C GLY A 53 -6.31 0.01 0.23
N SER A 54 -5.34 -0.52 0.97
CA SER A 54 -5.06 -1.97 1.01
C SER A 54 -4.93 -2.47 2.45
N TRP A 55 -5.69 -3.52 2.77
CA TRP A 55 -5.66 -4.16 4.09
C TRP A 55 -4.34 -4.93 4.29
N LEU A 56 -3.59 -4.50 5.31
CA LEU A 56 -2.32 -5.09 5.74
C LEU A 56 -2.51 -6.17 6.81
N HIS A 57 -3.53 -6.04 7.64
CA HIS A 57 -3.85 -7.00 8.67
C HIS A 57 -5.36 -7.11 8.82
N THR A 58 -5.84 -8.34 8.95
CA THR A 58 -7.23 -8.64 9.28
C THR A 58 -7.23 -9.74 10.34
N PRO A 59 -7.90 -9.53 11.49
CA PRO A 59 -7.91 -10.50 12.56
C PRO A 59 -8.51 -11.84 12.07
N GLY A 60 -7.82 -12.93 12.37
CA GLY A 60 -8.21 -14.29 11.94
C GLY A 60 -7.77 -14.67 10.53
N VAL A 61 -7.05 -13.79 9.81
CA VAL A 61 -6.42 -14.10 8.52
C VAL A 61 -4.91 -14.17 8.70
N GLU A 62 -4.35 -15.37 8.50
CA GLU A 62 -2.89 -15.55 8.46
C GLU A 62 -2.44 -15.43 6.99
N ILE A 63 -1.70 -14.36 6.69
CA ILE A 63 -1.11 -14.12 5.38
C ILE A 63 0.41 -13.95 5.54
N SER A 64 1.18 -14.53 4.63
CA SER A 64 2.63 -14.33 4.60
C SER A 64 2.96 -12.90 4.19
N VAL A 65 4.13 -12.39 4.61
CA VAL A 65 4.62 -11.07 4.17
C VAL A 65 4.72 -10.98 2.65
N GLU A 66 5.16 -12.07 2.00
CA GLU A 66 5.29 -12.16 0.54
C GLU A 66 3.94 -12.03 -0.16
N ASP A 67 2.95 -12.85 0.23
CA ASP A 67 1.58 -12.79 -0.31
C ASP A 67 0.94 -11.42 -0.06
N LEU A 68 1.20 -10.82 1.10
CA LEU A 68 0.69 -9.50 1.43
C LEU A 68 1.33 -8.42 0.55
N ALA A 69 2.63 -8.49 0.30
CA ALA A 69 3.33 -7.57 -0.59
C ALA A 69 2.81 -7.70 -2.02
N GLU A 70 2.58 -8.92 -2.53
CA GLU A 70 1.99 -9.12 -3.85
C GLU A 70 0.58 -8.56 -3.94
N ARG A 71 -0.22 -8.71 -2.89
CA ARG A 71 -1.57 -8.12 -2.80
C ARG A 71 -1.53 -6.59 -2.83
N VAL A 72 -0.70 -5.96 -2.01
CA VAL A 72 -0.55 -4.49 -2.01
C VAL A 72 -0.08 -3.99 -3.37
N VAL A 73 0.91 -4.67 -3.99
CA VAL A 73 1.35 -4.33 -5.35
C VAL A 73 0.21 -4.44 -6.36
N SER A 74 -0.60 -5.49 -6.28
CA SER A 74 -1.75 -5.66 -7.17
C SER A 74 -2.81 -4.58 -6.97
N ASP A 75 -3.16 -4.25 -5.73
CA ASP A 75 -4.11 -3.18 -5.41
C ASP A 75 -3.61 -1.82 -5.94
N LEU A 76 -2.32 -1.53 -5.79
CA LEU A 76 -1.70 -0.30 -6.30
C LEU A 76 -1.65 -0.26 -7.83
N GLN A 77 -1.43 -1.39 -8.50
CA GLN A 77 -1.49 -1.48 -9.97
C GLN A 77 -2.89 -1.21 -10.50
N ASP A 78 -3.91 -1.76 -9.84
CA ASP A 78 -5.31 -1.53 -10.18
C ASP A 78 -5.64 -0.05 -9.98
N PHE A 79 -5.22 0.53 -8.85
CA PHE A 79 -5.36 1.96 -8.59
C PHE A 79 -4.73 2.82 -9.69
N VAL A 80 -3.48 2.56 -10.10
CA VAL A 80 -2.82 3.30 -11.19
C VAL A 80 -3.55 3.12 -12.53
N ALA A 81 -4.10 1.93 -12.79
CA ALA A 81 -4.79 1.63 -14.04
C ALA A 81 -6.19 2.29 -14.12
N GLU A 82 -6.89 2.39 -12.99
CA GLU A 82 -8.21 3.00 -12.89
C GLU A 82 -8.15 4.52 -12.65
N SER A 83 -7.05 5.00 -12.08
CA SER A 83 -6.85 6.39 -11.73
C SER A 83 -6.78 7.26 -12.98
N SER A 84 -7.48 8.39 -12.91
CA SER A 84 -7.44 9.41 -13.96
C SER A 84 -6.23 10.35 -13.80
N PHE A 85 -5.45 10.18 -12.73
CA PHE A 85 -4.18 10.85 -12.51
C PHE A 85 -3.24 10.56 -13.68
N GLY A 86 -2.61 11.62 -14.19
CA GLY A 86 -1.71 11.53 -15.34
C GLY A 86 -0.36 10.92 -14.97
N TRP A 87 -0.32 9.68 -14.48
CA TRP A 87 0.90 8.98 -14.06
C TRP A 87 1.99 9.04 -15.15
N GLY A 88 1.61 8.88 -16.42
CA GLY A 88 2.52 8.98 -17.58
C GLY A 88 3.09 10.38 -17.86
N GLU A 89 2.43 11.44 -17.40
CA GLU A 89 2.89 12.84 -17.57
C GLU A 89 4.04 13.18 -16.58
N LEU A 90 4.15 12.41 -15.48
CA LEU A 90 5.28 12.44 -14.54
C LEU A 90 6.40 11.43 -14.91
N ARG A 91 6.06 10.33 -15.59
CA ARG A 91 7.00 9.27 -16.05
C ARG A 91 7.63 9.59 -17.40
N GLY A 92 8.03 10.84 -17.59
CA GLY A 92 8.48 11.41 -18.87
C GLY A 92 9.27 10.48 -19.79
N GLU A 93 9.05 10.68 -21.10
CA GLU A 93 9.74 10.05 -22.25
C GLU A 93 11.25 9.81 -22.07
#